data_AF-A0A7K1SIN5-F1
#
_entry.id   AF-A0A7K1SIN5-F1
#
_cell.length_a   1.000
_cell.length_b   1.000
_cell.length_c   1.000
_cell.angle_alpha   90.00
_cell.angle_beta   90.00
_cell.angle_gamma   90.00
#
_symmetry.space_group_name_H-M   'P 1'
#
loop_
_entity.id
_entity.type
_entity.pdbx_description
1 polymer ?
#
loop_
_entity_poly.entity_id
_entity_poly.type
_entity_poly.pdbx_seq_one_letter_code
_entity_poly.pdbx_strand_id
1 'polypeptide(L)'
;MTTFTHLCRYINQQFTLPVSGIKSYHRLQTDLGLNDIEAIEVVVFMELLYGLTLPDETLTSSLSVAQLCKLIEQYAEKEQPDSTFLVYRNPQQVFARVS
;
A
#
# COMPACT_ATOMS: atom_id res chain seq x y z
N MET A 1 -4.83 2.52 -13.41
CA MET A 1 -5.71 2.28 -12.23
C MET A 1 -5.21 3.18 -11.11
N THR A 2 -6.11 3.77 -10.32
CA THR A 2 -5.73 4.69 -9.22
C THR A 2 -5.45 3.94 -7.92
N THR A 3 -4.72 4.57 -6.99
CA THR A 3 -4.43 4.06 -5.64
C THR A 3 -5.69 3.60 -4.91
N PHE A 4 -6.73 4.41 -4.99
CA PHE A 4 -8.06 4.10 -4.47
C PHE A 4 -8.65 2.81 -5.05
N THR A 5 -8.45 2.55 -6.35
CA THR A 5 -8.99 1.35 -7.01
C THR A 5 -8.31 0.08 -6.50
N HIS A 6 -6.98 0.10 -6.33
CA HIS A 6 -6.24 -1.04 -5.79
C HIS A 6 -6.64 -1.34 -4.35
N LEU A 7 -6.74 -0.29 -3.52
CA LEU A 7 -7.17 -0.41 -2.13
C LEU A 7 -8.59 -0.99 -2.01
N CYS A 8 -9.57 -0.42 -2.73
CA CYS A 8 -10.94 -0.91 -2.68
C CYS A 8 -11.07 -2.35 -3.17
N ARG A 9 -10.31 -2.72 -4.21
CA ARG A 9 -10.30 -4.10 -4.73
C ARG A 9 -9.75 -5.07 -3.70
N TYR A 10 -8.65 -4.73 -3.01
CA TYR A 10 -8.08 -5.58 -1.98
C TYR A 10 -9.05 -5.78 -0.81
N ILE A 11 -9.62 -4.68 -0.30
CA ILE A 11 -10.61 -4.72 0.79
C ILE A 11 -11.82 -5.59 0.40
N ASN A 12 -12.31 -5.46 -0.84
CA ASN A 12 -13.42 -6.27 -1.34
C ASN A 12 -13.09 -7.76 -1.40
N GLN A 13 -11.86 -8.11 -1.81
CA GLN A 13 -11.43 -9.50 -1.95
C GLN A 13 -11.17 -10.19 -0.60
N GLN A 14 -10.67 -9.46 0.40
CA GLN A 14 -10.31 -10.04 1.70
C GLN A 14 -11.45 -10.00 2.73
N PHE A 15 -12.25 -8.93 2.76
CA PHE A 15 -13.17 -8.66 3.87
C PHE A 15 -14.65 -8.67 3.47
N THR A 16 -14.98 -9.16 2.27
CA THR A 16 -16.38 -9.24 1.75
C THR A 16 -17.13 -7.91 1.70
N LEU A 17 -16.43 -6.77 1.77
CA LEU A 17 -17.02 -5.43 1.69
C LEU A 17 -17.23 -5.04 0.22
N PRO A 18 -18.46 -4.69 -0.22
CA PRO A 18 -18.68 -4.31 -1.61
C PRO A 18 -17.96 -3.00 -1.95
N VAL A 19 -17.23 -2.97 -3.07
CA VAL A 19 -16.49 -1.78 -3.54
C VAL A 19 -17.36 -0.51 -3.58
N SER A 20 -18.64 -0.64 -3.96
CA SER A 20 -19.58 0.48 -4.03
C SER A 20 -19.84 1.16 -2.68
N GLY A 21 -19.68 0.41 -1.59
CA GLY A 21 -19.84 0.88 -0.20
C GLY A 21 -18.59 1.53 0.40
N ILE A 22 -17.42 1.38 -0.24
CA ILE A 22 -16.18 1.95 0.26
C ILE A 22 -16.07 3.40 -0.21
N LYS A 23 -15.96 4.34 0.72
CA LYS A 23 -15.82 5.77 0.46
C LYS A 23 -14.47 6.27 0.93
N SER A 24 -13.98 7.33 0.30
CA SER A 24 -12.68 7.94 0.62
C SER A 24 -12.58 8.44 2.06
N TYR A 25 -13.69 8.92 2.64
CA TYR A 25 -13.75 9.39 4.01
C TYR A 25 -13.92 8.27 5.06
N HIS A 26 -14.17 7.02 4.65
CA HIS A 26 -14.29 5.92 5.61
C HIS A 26 -12.94 5.65 6.27
N ARG A 27 -12.99 5.55 7.60
CA ARG A 27 -11.91 5.06 8.45
C ARG A 27 -11.85 3.55 8.39
N LEU A 28 -10.63 3.01 8.26
CA LEU A 28 -10.40 1.58 8.12
C LEU A 28 -11.03 0.80 9.27
N GLN A 29 -10.82 1.26 10.51
CA GLN A 29 -11.29 0.51 11.67
C GLN A 29 -12.74 0.84 12.05
N THR A 30 -13.10 2.13 12.13
CA THR A 30 -14.43 2.50 12.65
C THR A 30 -15.56 2.36 11.64
N ASP A 31 -15.29 2.63 10.36
CA ASP A 31 -16.34 2.72 9.34
C ASP A 31 -16.36 1.47 8.44
N LEU A 32 -15.20 0.85 8.20
CA LEU A 32 -15.11 -0.43 7.48
C LEU A 32 -15.07 -1.66 8.41
N GLY A 33 -14.96 -1.45 9.73
CA GLY A 33 -15.01 -2.53 10.71
C GLY A 33 -13.76 -3.42 10.77
N LEU A 34 -12.64 -2.97 10.22
CA LEU A 34 -11.39 -3.73 10.24
C LEU A 34 -10.79 -3.71 11.66
N ASN A 35 -10.37 -4.88 12.15
CA ASN A 35 -9.59 -4.97 13.37
C ASN A 35 -8.14 -4.47 13.16
N ASP A 36 -7.35 -4.39 14.23
CA ASP A 36 -5.97 -3.86 14.17
C ASP A 36 -5.08 -4.63 13.18
N ILE A 37 -5.19 -5.96 13.15
CA ILE A 37 -4.40 -6.82 12.27
C ILE A 37 -4.84 -6.63 10.81
N GLU A 38 -6.14 -6.61 10.54
CA GLU A 38 -6.69 -6.41 9.20
C GLU A 38 -6.33 -5.02 8.64
N ALA A 39 -6.35 -3.98 9.48
CA ALA A 39 -5.92 -2.65 9.08
C ALA A 39 -4.43 -2.61 8.71
N ILE A 40 -3.58 -3.31 9.48
CA ILE A 40 -2.15 -3.47 9.16
C ILE A 40 -1.96 -4.23 7.85
N GLU A 41 -2.68 -5.33 7.64
CA GLU A 41 -2.60 -6.11 6.39
C GLU A 41 -2.94 -5.27 5.15
N VAL A 42 -3.94 -4.40 5.26
CA VAL A 42 -4.28 -3.43 4.20
C VAL A 42 -3.11 -2.49 3.91
N VAL A 43 -2.47 -1.95 4.94
CA VAL A 43 -1.31 -1.06 4.77
C VAL A 43 -0.15 -1.81 4.11
N VAL A 44 0.22 -2.97 4.65
CA VAL A 44 1.32 -3.81 4.14
C VAL A 44 1.08 -4.20 2.69
N PHE A 45 -0.15 -4.56 2.32
CA PHE A 45 -0.48 -4.86 0.94
C PHE A 45 -0.22 -3.66 0.01
N MET A 46 -0.61 -2.46 0.44
CA MET A 46 -0.38 -1.24 -0.35
C MET A 46 1.11 -0.91 -0.45
N GLU A 47 1.87 -1.00 0.65
CA GLU A 47 3.33 -0.83 0.64
C GLU A 47 4.01 -1.79 -0.34
N LEU A 48 3.66 -3.08 -0.31
CA LEU A 48 4.19 -4.10 -1.21
C LEU A 48 3.79 -3.85 -2.67
N LEU A 49 2.57 -3.39 -2.91
CA LEU A 49 2.07 -3.11 -4.26
C LEU A 49 2.80 -1.94 -4.93
N TYR A 50 3.16 -0.91 -4.15
CA TYR A 50 3.85 0.27 -4.64
C TYR A 50 5.37 0.23 -4.44
N GLY A 51 5.88 -0.79 -3.74
CA GLY A 51 7.31 -0.96 -3.50
C GLY A 51 7.89 0.10 -2.58
N LEU A 52 7.11 0.53 -1.58
CA LEU A 52 7.48 1.59 -0.65
C LEU A 52 7.37 1.13 0.81
N THR A 53 7.86 1.95 1.75
CA THR A 53 7.63 1.77 3.19
C THR A 53 7.09 3.06 3.79
N LEU A 54 5.93 3.00 4.45
CA LEU A 54 5.34 4.10 5.19
C LEU A 54 5.89 4.11 6.62
N PRO A 55 6.19 5.28 7.20
CA PRO A 55 6.63 5.36 8.59
C PRO A 55 5.45 5.06 9.53
N ASP A 56 5.70 4.21 10.53
CA ASP A 56 4.71 3.76 11.53
C ASP A 56 3.95 4.91 12.21
N GLU A 57 4.63 6.05 12.40
CA GLU A 57 4.07 7.28 12.99
C GLU A 57 2.86 7.82 12.21
N THR A 58 2.78 7.52 10.91
CA THR A 58 1.66 7.90 10.04
C THR A 58 0.49 6.93 10.10
N LEU A 59 0.71 5.73 10.65
CA LEU A 59 -0.26 4.64 10.73
C LEU A 59 -1.03 4.74 12.04
N THR A 60 -2.04 5.63 12.06
CA THR A 60 -2.92 5.80 13.23
C THR A 60 -4.16 4.92 13.12
N SER A 61 -4.78 4.58 14.25
CA SER A 61 -6.06 3.87 14.29
C SER A 61 -7.23 4.62 13.63
N SER A 62 -7.06 5.92 13.41
CA SER A 62 -8.04 6.78 12.74
C SER A 62 -7.83 6.91 11.22
N LEU A 63 -6.93 6.11 10.63
CA LEU A 63 -6.57 6.23 9.22
C LEU A 63 -7.77 5.98 8.29
N SER A 64 -8.04 6.95 7.42
CA SER A 64 -9.04 6.83 6.36
C SER A 64 -8.48 6.31 5.04
N VAL A 65 -9.37 5.81 4.20
CA VAL A 65 -9.05 5.34 2.84
C VAL A 65 -8.35 6.44 2.03
N ALA A 66 -8.83 7.69 2.12
CA ALA A 66 -8.21 8.84 1.45
C ALA A 66 -6.81 9.14 1.98
N GLN A 67 -6.63 9.11 3.31
CA GLN A 67 -5.33 9.37 3.93
C GLN A 67 -4.31 8.31 3.54
N LEU A 68 -4.69 7.03 3.56
CA LEU A 68 -3.81 5.95 3.11
C LEU A 68 -3.44 6.12 1.63
N CYS A 69 -4.41 6.39 0.76
CA CYS A 69 -4.12 6.64 -0.66
C CYS A 69 -3.16 7.81 -0.85
N LYS A 70 -3.37 8.91 -0.12
CA LYS A 70 -2.50 10.09 -0.17
C LYS A 70 -1.10 9.79 0.35
N LEU A 71 -0.95 9.02 1.42
CA LEU A 71 0.34 8.58 1.94
C LEU A 71 1.08 7.76 0.88
N ILE A 72 0.42 6.77 0.29
CA ILE A 72 1.02 5.96 -0.79
C ILE A 72 1.46 6.84 -1.97
N GLU A 73 0.62 7.76 -2.43
CA GLU A 73 0.96 8.66 -3.54
C GLU A 73 2.14 9.58 -3.19
N GLN A 74 2.15 10.17 -1.99
CA GLN A 74 3.23 11.06 -1.54
C GLN A 74 4.58 10.35 -1.38
N TYR A 75 4.59 9.09 -0.95
CA TYR A 75 5.81 8.32 -0.74
C TYR A 75 6.29 7.66 -2.04
N ALA A 76 5.37 7.22 -2.91
CA ALA A 76 5.71 6.74 -4.25
C ALA A 76 6.41 7.83 -5.10
N GLU A 77 6.03 9.10 -4.93
CA GLU A 77 6.72 10.22 -5.59
C GLU A 77 8.10 10.53 -4.99
N LYS A 78 8.35 10.17 -3.73
CA LYS A 78 9.62 10.42 -3.04
C LYS A 78 10.66 9.32 -3.27
N GLU A 79 10.25 8.08 -3.56
CA GLU A 79 11.14 6.93 -3.75
C GLU A 79 11.55 6.64 -5.21
N GLN A 80 11.88 7.68 -5.98
CA GLN A 80 12.85 7.52 -7.08
C GLN A 80 14.03 8.47 -6.89
N PRO A 81 15.31 8.03 -6.96
CA PRO A 81 15.83 6.71 -7.36
C PRO A 81 16.81 6.07 -6.35
N ASP A 82 16.82 4.74 -6.22
CA ASP A 82 18.09 4.02 -6.15
C ASP A 82 17.95 2.62 -6.76
N SER A 83 18.80 2.35 -7.74
CA SER A 83 18.89 1.08 -8.47
C SER A 83 19.38 -0.09 -7.59
N THR A 84 19.55 0.12 -6.29
CA THR A 84 20.03 -0.89 -5.33
C THR A 84 18.99 -1.99 -5.06
N PHE A 85 17.68 -1.70 -5.17
CA PHE A 85 16.64 -2.72 -4.89
C PHE A 85 16.47 -3.76 -6.01
N LEU A 86 16.94 -3.48 -7.24
CA LEU A 86 16.93 -4.47 -8.35
C LEU A 86 18.04 -5.51 -8.23
N VAL A 87 19.04 -5.32 -7.36
CA VAL A 87 20.15 -6.26 -7.19
C VAL A 87 19.71 -7.53 -6.43
N TYR A 88 18.73 -7.42 -5.54
CA TYR A 88 18.33 -8.53 -4.65
C TYR A 88 17.30 -9.49 -5.23
N ARG A 89 16.61 -9.13 -6.33
CA ARG A 89 15.58 -10.01 -6.94
C ARG A 89 16.08 -10.85 -8.12
N ASN A 90 17.29 -10.61 -8.64
CA ASN A 90 17.78 -11.33 -9.82
C ASN A 90 19.32 -11.48 -9.82
N PRO A 91 19.89 -12.48 -9.12
CA PRO A 91 21.34 -12.69 -9.10
C PRO A 91 21.95 -13.00 -10.49
N GLN A 92 21.12 -13.31 -11.49
CA GLN A 92 21.57 -13.59 -12.86
C GLN A 92 21.89 -12.33 -13.69
N GLN A 93 21.43 -11.13 -13.30
CA GLN A 93 21.73 -9.91 -14.07
C GLN A 93 23.07 -9.27 -13.72
N VAL A 94 23.75 -9.70 -12.65
CA VAL A 94 25.03 -9.11 -12.22
C VAL A 94 26.20 -9.54 -13.12
N PHE A 95 26.11 -10.70 -13.78
CA PHE A 95 27.20 -11.23 -14.61
C PHE A 95 27.25 -10.70 -16.05
N ALA A 96 26.24 -9.97 -16.51
CA ALA A 96 26.19 -9.49 -17.90
C ALA A 96 26.92 -8.14 -18.14
N ARG A 97 27.51 -7.53 -17.10
CA ARG A 97 28.29 -6.28 -17.21
C ARG A 97 29.80 -6.46 -17.06
N VAL A 98 30.28 -7.71 -17.03
CA VAL A 98 31.70 -8.01 -17.04
C VAL A 98 32.00 -8.95 -18.21
N SER A 99 31.96 -8.41 -19.42
CA SER A 99 32.59 -8.96 -20.62
C SER A 99 32.96 -7.83 -21.56
#